data_AF-A0A3N7DN14-F1
#
_entry.id   AF-A0A3N7DN14-F1
#
_cell.length_a   1.000
_cell.length_b   1.000
_cell.length_c   1.000
_cell.angle_alpha   90.00
_cell.angle_beta   90.00
_cell.angle_gamma   90.00
#
_symmetry.space_group_name_H-M   'P 1'
#
loop_
_entity.id
_entity.type
_entity.pdbx_description
1 polymer ?
#
loop_
_entity_poly.entity_id
_entity_poly.type
_entity_poly.pdbx_seq_one_letter_code
_entity_poly.pdbx_strand_id
1 'polypeptide(L)'
;MNGRIAGISGMLAGLVDRAGDWPLRLAFVLGLLAAPLVWRGLVGPLPVPQLSTPLPLLLLAGVLVGIGTRLAAGCTSGHGVCGLSRLSPRSLLATLSFMGSAGLTVFVMRHLLGWS
;
A
#
# COMPACT_ATOMS: atom_id res chain seq x y z
N MET A 1 -16.63 -6.36 18.10
CA MET A 1 -16.91 -6.09 16.67
C MET A 1 -15.72 -6.56 15.86
N ASN A 2 -15.89 -7.61 15.05
CA ASN A 2 -14.82 -8.41 14.46
C ASN A 2 -13.87 -7.61 13.53
N GLY A 3 -12.70 -7.23 14.06
CA GLY A 3 -11.62 -6.51 13.39
C GLY A 3 -10.81 -7.35 12.39
N ARG A 4 -11.48 -8.05 11.48
CA ARG A 4 -10.86 -8.90 10.44
C ARG A 4 -10.57 -8.19 9.12
N ILE A 5 -10.62 -6.87 9.13
CA ILE A 5 -10.35 -6.05 7.94
C ILE A 5 -9.09 -5.26 8.23
N ALA A 6 -7.96 -5.86 7.89
CA ALA A 6 -6.67 -5.21 7.91
C ALA A 6 -6.25 -5.12 6.45
N GLY A 7 -6.08 -3.90 5.94
CA GLY A 7 -5.43 -3.71 4.63
C GLY A 7 -4.01 -4.28 4.63
N ILE A 8 -3.30 -4.18 3.52
CA ILE A 8 -1.95 -4.76 3.37
C ILE A 8 -1.02 -4.36 4.53
N SER A 9 -1.03 -3.08 4.94
CA SER A 9 -0.24 -2.59 6.08
C SER A 9 -0.63 -3.21 7.42
N GLY A 10 -1.91 -3.52 7.63
CA GLY A 10 -2.39 -4.14 8.85
C GLY A 10 -2.13 -5.65 8.90
N MET A 11 -2.10 -6.34 7.76
CA MET A 11 -1.64 -7.73 7.71
C MET A 11 -0.13 -7.85 7.98
N LEU A 12 0.67 -6.93 7.43
CA LEU A 12 2.11 -6.84 7.69
C LEU A 12 2.42 -6.49 9.15
N ALA A 13 1.84 -5.41 9.70
CA ALA A 13 2.02 -5.04 11.11
C ALA A 13 1.54 -6.15 12.04
N GLY A 14 0.43 -6.78 11.67
CA GLY A 14 -0.13 -7.91 12.38
C GLY A 14 0.70 -9.20 12.37
N LEU A 15 1.62 -9.35 11.41
CA LEU A 15 2.59 -10.44 11.36
C LEU A 15 3.73 -10.20 12.36
N VAL A 16 4.14 -8.94 12.50
CA VAL A 16 5.18 -8.50 13.46
C VAL A 16 4.69 -8.68 14.90
N ASP A 17 3.45 -8.27 15.19
CA ASP A 17 2.88 -8.35 16.54
C ASP A 17 2.41 -9.76 16.94
N ARG A 18 2.60 -10.78 16.09
CA ARG A 18 2.17 -12.18 16.32
C ARG A 18 0.72 -12.33 16.84
N ALA A 19 -0.22 -11.52 16.34
CA ALA A 19 -1.61 -11.61 16.80
C ALA A 19 -2.26 -12.96 16.41
N GLY A 20 -3.38 -13.32 17.05
CA GLY A 20 -4.00 -14.65 16.99
C GLY A 20 -4.30 -15.25 15.60
N ASP A 21 -4.32 -14.45 14.54
CA ASP A 21 -4.53 -14.88 13.14
C ASP A 21 -3.22 -14.96 12.31
N TRP A 22 -2.07 -15.09 12.97
CA TRP A 22 -0.73 -15.12 12.36
C TRP A 22 -0.57 -16.04 11.14
N PRO A 23 -1.06 -17.31 11.12
CA PRO A 23 -0.89 -18.19 9.95
C PRO A 23 -1.59 -17.66 8.69
N LEU A 24 -2.77 -17.03 8.84
CA LEU A 24 -3.49 -16.44 7.71
C LEU A 24 -2.74 -15.21 7.16
N ARG A 25 -2.21 -14.38 8.06
CA ARG A 25 -1.41 -13.20 7.69
C ARG A 25 -0.13 -13.61 6.96
N LEU A 26 0.52 -14.66 7.44
CA LEU A 26 1.73 -15.18 6.82
C LEU A 26 1.44 -15.79 5.44
N ALA A 27 0.37 -16.57 5.30
CA ALA A 27 -0.08 -17.09 4.01
C ALA A 27 -0.38 -15.97 3.01
N PHE A 28 -1.03 -14.88 3.45
CA PHE A 28 -1.30 -13.72 2.60
C PHE A 28 -0.01 -13.03 2.13
N VAL A 29 0.93 -12.77 3.05
CA VAL A 29 2.22 -12.13 2.73
C VAL A 29 3.05 -13.01 1.82
N LEU A 30 3.13 -14.32 2.08
CA LEU A 30 3.79 -15.27 1.19
C LEU A 30 3.13 -15.31 -0.18
N GLY A 31 1.80 -15.30 -0.26
CA GLY A 31 1.08 -15.23 -1.52
C GLY A 31 1.42 -13.97 -2.31
N LEU A 32 1.51 -12.81 -1.65
CA LEU A 32 1.90 -11.55 -2.28
C LEU A 32 3.33 -11.60 -2.86
N LEU A 33 4.26 -12.24 -2.15
CA LEU A 33 5.65 -12.41 -2.59
C LEU A 33 5.81 -13.50 -3.66
N ALA A 34 5.02 -14.57 -3.58
CA ALA A 34 5.06 -15.68 -4.50
C ALA A 34 4.38 -15.35 -5.84
N ALA A 35 3.34 -14.51 -5.85
CA ALA A 35 2.61 -14.12 -7.06
C ALA A 35 3.53 -13.63 -8.21
N PRO A 36 4.45 -12.67 -8.02
CA PRO A 36 5.36 -12.24 -9.08
C PRO A 36 6.34 -13.34 -9.53
N LEU A 37 6.74 -14.25 -8.62
CA LEU A 37 7.62 -15.37 -8.96
C LEU A 37 6.90 -16.44 -9.80
N VAL A 38 5.65 -16.74 -9.45
CA VAL A 38 4.78 -17.64 -10.21
C VAL A 38 4.49 -17.05 -11.60
N TRP A 39 4.21 -15.75 -11.67
CA TRP A 39 4.05 -15.05 -12.95
C TRP A 39 5.28 -15.18 -13.85
N ARG A 40 6.48 -15.00 -13.26
CA ARG A 40 7.75 -15.16 -13.97
C ARG A 40 7.92 -16.55 -14.56
N GLY A 41 7.49 -17.58 -13.83
CA GLY A 41 7.64 -18.98 -14.25
C GLY A 41 6.60 -19.43 -15.28
N LEU A 42 5.38 -18.86 -15.25
CA LEU A 42 4.27 -19.32 -16.08
C LEU A 42 4.02 -18.46 -17.33
N VAL A 43 4.22 -17.14 -17.25
CA VAL A 43 3.79 -16.20 -18.29
C VAL A 43 4.95 -15.58 -19.04
N GLY A 44 5.97 -15.09 -18.33
CA GLY A 44 7.11 -14.44 -18.97
C GLY A 44 7.90 -13.50 -18.06
N PRO A 45 8.92 -12.83 -18.59
CA PRO A 45 9.80 -11.96 -17.81
C PRO A 45 9.02 -10.84 -17.12
N LEU A 46 9.36 -10.57 -15.86
CA LEU A 46 8.83 -9.40 -15.19
C LEU A 46 9.34 -8.13 -15.88
N PRO A 47 8.49 -7.10 -16.05
CA PRO A 47 8.96 -5.81 -16.50
C PRO A 47 10.03 -5.31 -15.53
N VAL A 48 11.24 -5.05 -16.04
CA VAL A 48 12.33 -4.50 -15.24
C VAL A 48 11.94 -3.10 -14.78
N PRO A 49 11.88 -2.85 -13.46
CA PRO A 49 11.53 -1.53 -12.96
C PRO A 49 12.65 -0.56 -13.35
N GLN A 50 12.30 0.44 -14.15
CA GLN A 50 13.18 1.56 -14.49
C GLN A 50 13.16 2.53 -13.29
N LEU A 51 14.07 2.36 -12.34
CA LEU A 51 14.21 3.29 -11.23
C LEU A 51 14.97 4.53 -11.70
N SER A 52 14.25 5.50 -12.26
CA SER A 52 14.78 6.84 -12.54
C SER A 52 14.92 7.70 -11.27
N THR A 53 14.44 7.20 -10.12
CA THR A 53 14.39 7.93 -8.84
C THR A 53 15.59 7.57 -7.97
N PRO A 54 16.30 8.56 -7.39
CA PRO A 54 17.45 8.30 -6.54
C PRO A 54 17.04 7.60 -5.23
N LEU A 55 17.84 6.63 -4.78
CA LEU A 55 17.58 5.79 -3.60
C LEU A 55 17.20 6.57 -2.33
N PRO A 56 17.84 7.72 -1.99
CA PRO A 56 17.48 8.50 -0.80
C PRO A 56 16.05 9.02 -0.85
N LEU A 57 15.58 9.44 -2.03
CA LEU A 57 14.23 9.94 -2.21
C LEU A 57 13.21 8.81 -2.08
N LEU A 58 13.54 7.62 -2.58
CA LEU A 58 12.70 6.43 -2.47
C LEU A 58 12.55 5.99 -1.01
N LEU A 59 13.63 5.99 -0.23
CA LEU A 59 13.60 5.72 1.20
C LEU A 59 12.78 6.76 1.95
N LEU A 60 13.00 8.05 1.68
CA LEU A 60 12.26 9.15 2.31
C LEU A 60 10.76 9.05 2.01
N ALA A 61 10.39 8.79 0.75
CA ALA A 61 9.00 8.58 0.35
C ALA A 61 8.38 7.39 1.08
N GLY A 62 9.10 6.27 1.20
CA GLY A 62 8.66 5.10 1.95
C GLY A 62 8.38 5.41 3.43
N VAL A 63 9.27 6.15 4.09
CA VAL A 63 9.09 6.57 5.48
C VAL A 63 7.88 7.51 5.63
N LEU A 64 7.73 8.51 4.75
CA LEU A 64 6.60 9.43 4.76
C LEU A 64 5.27 8.69 4.60
N VAL A 65 5.20 7.76 3.64
CA VAL A 65 4.00 6.93 3.41
C VAL A 65 3.72 6.05 4.63
N GLY A 66 4.76 5.43 5.21
CA GLY A 66 4.64 4.64 6.43
C GLY A 66 4.03 5.44 7.60
N ILE A 67 4.55 6.63 7.86
CA ILE A 67 4.02 7.52 8.90
C ILE A 67 2.58 7.94 8.58
N GLY A 68 2.30 8.33 7.33
CA GLY A 68 0.98 8.77 6.89
C GLY A 68 -0.09 7.69 7.05
N THR A 69 0.20 6.44 6.68
CA THR A 69 -0.75 5.32 6.89
C THR A 69 -1.01 5.03 8.36
N ARG A 70 -0.02 5.25 9.24
CA ARG A 70 -0.17 5.10 10.69
C ARG A 70 -1.06 6.20 11.28
N LEU A 71 -0.86 7.45 10.85
CA LEU A 71 -1.69 8.60 11.26
C LEU A 71 -3.14 8.45 10.79
N ALA A 72 -3.37 7.89 9.61
CA ALA A 72 -4.70 7.60 9.08
C ALA A 72 -5.38 6.37 9.72
N ALA A 73 -4.70 5.67 10.65
CA ALA A 73 -5.14 4.40 11.23
C ALA A 73 -5.48 3.31 10.19
N GLY A 74 -4.85 3.38 9.02
CA GLY A 74 -5.14 2.48 7.90
C GLY A 74 -4.42 2.86 6.61
N CYS A 75 -4.31 1.91 5.69
CA CYS A 75 -3.81 2.17 4.34
C CYS A 75 -4.97 2.32 3.34
N THR A 76 -4.64 2.75 2.13
CA THR A 76 -5.59 2.84 1.01
C THR A 76 -6.30 1.53 0.72
N SER A 77 -5.64 0.38 0.87
CA SER A 77 -6.28 -0.93 0.70
C SER A 77 -7.32 -1.23 1.80
N GLY A 78 -7.07 -0.78 3.04
CA GLY A 78 -7.98 -1.00 4.17
C GLY A 78 -9.21 -0.10 4.10
N HIS A 79 -9.02 1.20 3.89
CA HIS A 79 -10.13 2.15 3.73
C HIS A 79 -10.84 1.99 2.39
N GLY A 80 -10.09 1.74 1.32
CA GLY A 80 -10.63 1.61 -0.03
C GLY A 80 -11.37 0.30 -0.25
N VAL A 81 -10.71 -0.86 -0.16
CA VAL A 81 -11.35 -2.13 -0.56
C VAL A 81 -12.42 -2.56 0.45
N CYS A 82 -12.08 -2.47 1.74
CA CYS A 82 -12.93 -3.03 2.79
C CYS A 82 -13.75 -1.98 3.57
N GLY A 83 -13.27 -0.73 3.64
CA GLY A 83 -13.98 0.38 4.27
C GLY A 83 -15.05 1.02 3.37
N LEU A 84 -14.82 1.08 2.05
CA LEU A 84 -15.77 1.57 1.06
C LEU A 84 -16.88 0.57 0.77
N SER A 85 -16.57 -0.74 0.77
CA SER A 85 -17.58 -1.80 0.63
C SER A 85 -18.59 -1.84 1.79
N ARG A 86 -18.26 -1.22 2.93
CA ARG A 86 -19.18 -0.99 4.05
C ARG A 86 -19.92 0.36 3.99
N LEU A 87 -19.79 1.11 2.88
CA LEU A 87 -20.33 2.47 2.69
C LEU A 87 -20.00 3.46 3.83
N SER A 88 -18.82 3.32 4.45
CA SER A 88 -18.46 4.25 5.53
C SER A 88 -18.00 5.61 4.98
N PRO A 89 -18.64 6.74 5.36
CA PRO A 89 -18.26 8.06 4.86
C PRO A 89 -16.85 8.47 5.30
N ARG A 90 -16.41 7.97 6.47
CA ARG A 90 -15.05 8.16 6.99
C ARG A 90 -13.99 7.53 6.09
N SER A 91 -14.25 6.35 5.51
CA SER A 91 -13.30 5.70 4.60
C SER A 91 -13.31 6.34 3.20
N LEU A 92 -14.45 6.86 2.75
CA LEU A 92 -14.53 7.62 1.51
C LEU A 92 -13.63 8.86 1.58
N LEU A 93 -13.76 9.66 2.65
CA LEU A 93 -12.94 10.85 2.89
C LEU A 93 -11.44 10.52 2.96
N ALA A 94 -11.06 9.46 3.68
CA ALA A 94 -9.67 9.02 3.77
C ALA A 94 -9.12 8.57 2.40
N THR A 95 -9.92 7.87 1.60
CA THR A 95 -9.50 7.40 0.27
C THR A 95 -9.34 8.58 -0.70
N LEU A 96 -10.26 9.55 -0.66
CA LEU A 96 -10.19 10.76 -1.47
C LEU A 96 -8.99 11.64 -1.10
N SER A 97 -8.68 11.80 0.19
CA SER A 97 -7.50 12.58 0.60
C SER A 97 -6.19 11.90 0.18
N PHE A 98 -6.10 10.57 0.28
CA PHE A 98 -4.94 9.82 -0.24
C PHE A 98 -4.79 9.95 -1.76
N MET A 99 -5.86 9.74 -2.53
CA MET A 99 -5.76 9.87 -4.00
C MET A 99 -5.56 11.31 -4.46
N GLY A 100 -6.20 12.27 -3.79
CA GLY A 100 -6.01 13.69 -4.06
C GLY A 100 -4.56 14.14 -3.80
N SER A 101 -3.98 13.76 -2.66
CA SER A 101 -2.58 14.08 -2.34
C SER A 101 -1.59 13.38 -3.26
N ALA A 102 -1.83 12.12 -3.62
CA ALA A 102 -1.00 11.39 -4.58
C ALA A 102 -1.06 12.06 -5.96
N GLY A 103 -2.25 12.38 -6.46
CA GLY A 103 -2.45 13.08 -7.72
C GLY A 103 -1.79 14.45 -7.75
N LEU A 104 -1.95 15.23 -6.67
CA LEU A 104 -1.31 16.54 -6.52
C LEU A 104 0.22 16.41 -6.50
N THR A 105 0.76 15.44 -5.76
CA THR A 105 2.21 15.22 -5.68
C THR A 105 2.78 14.87 -7.05
N VAL A 106 2.13 13.98 -7.80
CA VAL A 106 2.53 13.63 -9.17
C VAL A 106 2.41 14.83 -10.10
N PHE A 107 1.33 15.61 -10.00
CA PHE A 107 1.14 16.82 -10.79
C PHE A 107 2.29 17.81 -10.56
N VAL A 108 2.61 18.09 -9.29
CA VAL A 108 3.71 18.99 -8.90
C VAL A 108 5.06 18.44 -9.39
N MET A 109 5.37 17.17 -9.14
CA MET A 109 6.65 16.59 -9.55
C MET A 109 6.84 16.57 -11.07
N ARG A 110 5.79 16.22 -11.84
CA ARG A 110 5.90 16.14 -13.31
C ARG A 110 5.84 17.50 -13.99
N HIS A 111 4.94 18.40 -13.57
CA HIS A 111 4.65 19.62 -14.33
C HIS A 111 5.35 20.86 -13.78
N LEU A 112 5.53 20.97 -12.45
CA LEU A 112 6.19 22.13 -11.85
C LEU A 112 7.70 21.91 -11.68
N LEU A 113 8.12 20.70 -11.33
CA LEU A 113 9.53 20.36 -11.13
C LEU A 113 10.19 19.76 -12.37
N GLY A 114 9.42 19.45 -13.42
CA GLY A 114 9.94 18.90 -14.69
C GLY A 114 10.58 17.52 -14.55
N TRP A 115 10.23 16.75 -13.53
CA TRP A 115 10.82 15.44 -13.27
C TRP A 115 10.24 14.40 -14.22
N SER A 116 11.04 13.94 -15.19
CA SER A 116 10.70 12.91 -16.19
C SER A 116 11.59 11.68 -16.06
#